data_AF-A0A1C2IHT8-F1
#
_entry.id   AF-A0A1C2IHT8-F1
#
_cell.length_a   1.000
_cell.length_b   1.000
_cell.length_c   1.000
_cell.angle_alpha   90.00
_cell.angle_beta   90.00
_cell.angle_gamma   90.00
#
_symmetry.space_group_name_H-M   'P 1'
#
loop_
_entity.id
_entity.type
_entity.pdbx_description
1 polymer ?
#
loop_
_entity_poly.entity_id
_entity_poly.type
_entity_poly.pdbx_seq_one_letter_code
_entity_poly.pdbx_strand_id
1 'polypeptide(L)'
;MKTIYMFDLDYTIKTATADLAASRKALVPVKKELRTWQPGRPEHDAATALQAELNKQIADFKKQIADAQRLKKNPEVLRRHEICEAVERLAKYGMALVRADSVSCYVNDAPGGKVEAATENTKNWNYYAKSFTFPKIEHDVVITVNPDWDKVVQDRDLEFLGGMLTLSAKPAHKGRNRKALDLAAQYDIVLFEATWMRKGRGFQVTTESGFIAVKYTSLGVIPSTAYHSESAMAAVEGSHRKFQNIDSLPMEVRDVPADAVATWADVAGVGACRAGVINWCNLVGIDHTAESVSLLDVVRGYYKNPAPEAKAIILRVLRSCPRKAA
;
A
#
# COMPACT_ATOMS: atom_id res chain seq x y z
N MET A 1 -4.34 8.94 -12.17
CA MET A 1 -3.03 8.30 -11.91
C MET A 1 -2.13 8.23 -13.15
N LYS A 2 -2.60 7.70 -14.30
CA LYS A 2 -1.84 7.65 -15.58
C LYS A 2 -1.15 8.96 -15.99
N THR A 3 -1.77 10.11 -15.72
CA THR A 3 -1.24 11.44 -16.08
C THR A 3 -0.02 11.87 -15.25
N ILE A 4 0.07 11.46 -13.98
CA ILE A 4 1.17 11.87 -13.08
C ILE A 4 2.45 11.11 -13.45
N TYR A 5 2.36 9.80 -13.70
CA TYR A 5 3.51 9.00 -14.11
C TYR A 5 4.01 9.33 -15.51
N MET A 6 3.11 9.58 -16.46
CA MET A 6 3.54 10.02 -17.80
C MET A 6 4.23 11.39 -17.72
N PHE A 7 3.78 12.27 -16.82
CA PHE A 7 4.44 13.54 -16.55
C PHE A 7 5.85 13.34 -15.97
N ASP A 8 6.03 12.41 -15.03
CA ASP A 8 7.34 12.11 -14.43
C ASP A 8 8.31 11.48 -15.45
N LEU A 9 7.84 10.59 -16.32
CA LEU A 9 8.66 10.02 -17.40
C LEU A 9 9.04 11.08 -18.45
N ASP A 10 8.09 11.93 -18.84
CA ASP A 10 8.37 13.00 -19.82
C ASP A 10 9.30 14.06 -19.23
N TYR A 11 9.15 14.38 -17.95
CA TYR A 11 10.09 15.22 -17.21
C TYR A 11 11.47 14.57 -17.12
N THR A 12 11.55 13.28 -16.81
CA THR A 12 12.81 12.52 -16.77
C THR A 12 13.50 12.51 -18.13
N ILE A 13 12.76 12.24 -19.21
CA ILE A 13 13.30 12.28 -20.58
C ILE A 13 13.81 13.68 -20.90
N LYS A 14 13.03 14.73 -20.59
CA LYS A 14 13.39 16.12 -20.86
C LYS A 14 14.66 16.54 -20.10
N THR A 15 14.73 16.27 -18.79
CA THR A 15 15.87 16.61 -17.94
C THR A 15 17.12 15.85 -18.35
N ALA A 16 17.06 14.52 -18.47
CA ALA A 16 18.19 13.71 -18.91
C ALA A 16 18.67 14.08 -20.33
N THR A 17 17.77 14.52 -21.22
CA THR A 17 18.15 15.01 -22.55
C THR A 17 18.91 16.34 -22.48
N ALA A 18 18.49 17.25 -21.60
CA ALA A 18 19.18 18.52 -21.37
C ALA A 18 20.57 18.29 -20.78
N ASP A 19 20.68 17.41 -19.79
CA ASP A 19 21.96 17.06 -19.14
C ASP A 19 22.90 16.34 -20.11
N LEU A 20 22.38 15.42 -20.92
CA LEU A 20 23.14 14.77 -22.01
C LEU A 20 23.71 15.81 -22.99
N ALA A 21 22.94 16.83 -23.35
CA ALA A 21 23.40 17.91 -24.23
C ALA A 21 24.50 18.75 -23.55
N ALA A 22 24.35 19.05 -22.26
CA ALA A 22 25.34 19.76 -21.46
C ALA A 22 26.67 18.98 -21.35
N SER A 23 26.64 17.70 -20.99
CA SER A 23 27.83 16.84 -20.91
C SER A 23 28.53 16.69 -22.26
N ARG A 24 27.78 16.57 -23.36
CA ARG A 24 28.35 16.56 -24.72
C ARG A 24 29.04 17.88 -25.07
N LYS A 25 28.45 19.01 -24.68
CA LYS A 25 29.04 20.34 -24.88
C LYS A 25 30.32 20.51 -24.07
N ALA A 26 30.33 20.06 -22.80
CA ALA A 26 31.51 20.07 -21.93
C ALA A 26 32.65 19.17 -22.44
N LEU A 27 32.33 18.08 -23.13
CA LEU A 27 33.33 17.16 -23.70
C LEU A 27 34.14 17.77 -24.87
N VAL A 28 33.59 18.78 -25.57
CA VAL A 28 34.24 19.41 -26.74
C VAL A 28 35.58 20.08 -26.37
N PRO A 29 35.66 21.01 -25.39
CA PRO A 29 36.92 21.61 -25.02
C PRO A 29 37.93 20.61 -24.45
N VAL A 30 37.50 19.63 -23.65
CA VAL A 30 38.38 18.57 -23.10
C VAL A 30 39.05 17.76 -24.22
N LYS A 31 38.30 17.41 -25.27
CA LYS A 31 38.87 16.75 -26.47
C LYS A 31 39.85 17.64 -27.22
N LYS A 32 39.69 18.96 -27.18
CA LYS A 32 40.63 19.91 -27.79
C LYS A 32 41.92 19.98 -26.98
N GLU A 33 41.83 20.06 -25.65
CA GLU A 33 42.97 20.09 -24.74
C GLU A 33 43.83 18.81 -24.84
N LEU A 34 43.18 17.64 -24.86
CA LEU A 34 43.86 16.36 -25.04
C LEU A 34 44.64 16.24 -26.37
N ARG A 35 44.24 16.98 -27.41
CA ARG A 35 45.00 17.04 -28.69
C ARG A 35 46.22 17.96 -28.60
N THR A 36 46.21 18.93 -27.69
CA THR A 36 47.27 19.94 -27.56
C THR A 36 48.31 19.56 -26.52
N TRP A 37 47.93 18.78 -25.50
CA TRP A 37 48.83 18.40 -24.42
C TRP A 37 49.56 17.10 -24.71
N GLN A 38 50.82 17.04 -24.33
CA GLN A 38 51.61 15.81 -24.42
C GLN A 38 51.21 14.84 -23.29
N PRO A 39 51.11 13.54 -23.57
CA PRO A 39 50.92 12.52 -22.53
C PRO A 39 51.98 12.61 -21.43
N GLY A 40 51.58 12.34 -20.18
CA GLY A 40 52.46 12.37 -19.00
C GLY A 40 52.57 13.73 -18.31
N ARG A 41 51.85 14.75 -18.79
CA ARG A 41 51.67 16.01 -18.06
C ARG A 41 50.45 15.93 -17.12
N PRO A 42 50.50 16.53 -15.92
CA PRO A 42 49.37 16.56 -15.00
C PRO A 42 48.07 17.08 -15.64
N GLU A 43 48.17 18.05 -16.55
CA GLU A 43 47.03 18.59 -17.28
C GLU A 43 46.40 17.55 -18.23
N HIS A 44 47.24 16.80 -18.95
CA HIS A 44 46.77 15.71 -19.82
C HIS A 44 46.04 14.63 -19.02
N ASP A 45 46.59 14.24 -17.86
CA ASP A 45 45.99 13.22 -17.01
C ASP A 45 44.65 13.71 -16.42
N ALA A 46 44.58 14.98 -16.00
CA ALA A 46 43.34 15.60 -15.52
C ALA A 46 42.26 15.67 -16.62
N ALA A 47 42.61 16.07 -17.84
CA ALA A 47 41.68 16.08 -18.97
C ALA A 47 41.25 14.65 -19.37
N THR A 48 42.13 13.66 -19.25
CA THR A 48 41.79 12.25 -19.52
C THR A 48 40.78 11.72 -18.50
N ALA A 49 40.98 12.02 -17.21
CA ALA A 49 40.04 11.65 -16.15
C ALA A 49 38.68 12.33 -16.34
N LEU A 50 38.66 13.63 -16.65
CA LEU A 50 37.43 14.37 -16.93
C LEU A 50 36.71 13.84 -18.17
N GLN A 51 37.45 13.46 -19.22
CA GLN A 51 36.87 12.84 -20.41
C GLN A 51 36.20 11.50 -20.07
N ALA A 52 36.84 10.67 -19.25
CA ALA A 52 36.29 9.39 -18.81
C ALA A 52 35.00 9.57 -18.01
N GLU A 53 34.98 10.51 -17.06
CA GLU A 53 33.80 10.83 -16.26
C GLU A 53 32.64 11.35 -17.13
N LEU A 54 32.91 12.31 -18.04
CA LEU A 54 31.88 12.81 -18.96
C LEU A 54 31.33 11.71 -19.88
N ASN A 55 32.18 10.80 -20.36
CA ASN A 55 31.74 9.67 -21.18
C ASN A 55 30.84 8.70 -20.38
N LYS A 56 31.17 8.45 -19.11
CA LYS A 56 30.34 7.65 -18.20
C LYS A 56 28.97 8.30 -17.99
N GLN A 57 28.94 9.60 -17.64
CA GLN A 57 27.69 10.35 -17.50
C GLN A 57 26.84 10.33 -18.77
N ILE A 58 27.45 10.52 -19.94
CA ILE A 58 26.78 10.42 -21.25
C ILE A 58 26.15 9.03 -21.45
N ALA A 59 26.85 7.96 -21.06
CA ALA A 59 26.34 6.59 -21.15
C ALA A 59 25.15 6.38 -20.20
N ASP A 60 25.25 6.88 -18.97
CA ASP A 60 24.19 6.79 -17.95
C ASP A 60 22.93 7.56 -18.38
N PHE A 61 23.06 8.80 -18.87
CA PHE A 61 21.91 9.57 -19.38
C PHE A 61 21.25 8.92 -20.60
N LYS A 62 22.04 8.37 -21.53
CA LYS A 62 21.48 7.61 -22.67
C LYS A 62 20.67 6.41 -22.19
N LYS A 63 21.17 5.68 -21.20
CA LYS A 63 20.47 4.55 -20.60
C LYS A 63 19.18 5.01 -19.93
N GLN A 64 19.22 6.07 -19.12
CA GLN A 64 18.05 6.63 -18.45
C GLN A 64 16.96 7.07 -19.44
N ILE A 65 17.33 7.74 -20.52
CA ILE A 65 16.39 8.13 -21.59
C ILE A 65 15.78 6.89 -22.25
N ALA A 66 16.59 5.89 -22.61
CA ALA A 66 16.12 4.67 -23.25
C ALA A 66 15.18 3.87 -22.34
N ASP A 67 15.52 3.74 -21.06
CA ASP A 67 14.68 3.07 -20.06
C ASP A 67 13.36 3.82 -19.85
N ALA A 68 13.37 5.15 -19.71
CA ALA A 68 12.17 5.96 -19.58
C ALA A 68 11.28 5.88 -20.83
N GLN A 69 11.86 5.91 -22.03
CA GLN A 69 11.13 5.70 -23.28
C GLN A 69 10.54 4.30 -23.39
N ARG A 70 11.26 3.27 -22.95
CA ARG A 70 10.74 1.89 -22.88
C ARG A 70 9.55 1.82 -21.94
N LEU A 71 9.64 2.40 -20.74
CA LEU A 71 8.54 2.41 -19.77
C LEU A 71 7.34 3.22 -20.27
N LYS A 72 7.57 4.35 -20.95
CA LYS A 72 6.50 5.13 -21.60
C LYS A 72 5.73 4.33 -22.65
N LYS A 73 6.42 3.43 -23.38
CA LYS A 73 5.79 2.52 -24.35
C LYS A 73 5.08 1.33 -23.71
N ASN A 74 5.43 0.99 -22.46
CA ASN A 74 4.95 -0.19 -21.74
C ASN A 74 4.40 0.23 -20.36
N PRO A 75 3.34 1.07 -20.30
CA PRO A 75 2.81 1.61 -19.05
C PRO A 75 2.27 0.53 -18.10
N GLU A 76 1.95 -0.66 -18.60
CA GLU A 76 1.58 -1.81 -17.81
C GLU A 76 2.71 -2.29 -16.89
N VAL A 77 3.98 -2.10 -17.25
CA VAL A 77 5.12 -2.47 -16.40
C VAL A 77 5.14 -1.64 -15.12
N LEU A 78 4.93 -0.32 -15.25
CA LEU A 78 4.85 0.60 -14.10
C LEU A 78 3.65 0.25 -13.22
N ARG A 79 2.48 0.07 -13.84
CA ARG A 79 1.28 -0.34 -13.10
C ARG A 79 1.46 -1.64 -12.33
N ARG A 80 2.13 -2.64 -12.92
CA ARG A 80 2.46 -3.89 -12.21
C ARG A 80 3.38 -3.65 -11.01
N HIS A 81 4.39 -2.81 -11.17
CA HIS A 81 5.30 -2.46 -10.09
C HIS A 81 4.56 -1.78 -8.93
N GLU A 82 3.68 -0.82 -9.23
CA GLU A 82 2.83 -0.15 -8.23
C GLU A 82 1.91 -1.13 -7.50
N ILE A 83 1.29 -2.06 -8.23
CA ILE A 83 0.49 -3.13 -7.62
C ILE A 83 1.36 -3.94 -6.63
N CYS A 84 2.54 -4.37 -7.06
CA CYS A 84 3.45 -5.12 -6.18
C CYS A 84 3.86 -4.32 -4.95
N GLU A 85 4.26 -3.05 -5.10
CA GLU A 85 4.64 -2.18 -3.99
C GLU A 85 3.50 -1.97 -2.99
N ALA A 86 2.28 -1.74 -3.49
CA ALA A 86 1.09 -1.58 -2.66
C ALA A 86 0.78 -2.86 -1.86
N VAL A 87 0.75 -4.01 -2.54
CA VAL A 87 0.50 -5.32 -1.92
C VAL A 87 1.57 -5.67 -0.89
N GLU A 88 2.85 -5.48 -1.21
CA GLU A 88 3.95 -5.71 -0.27
C GLU A 88 3.88 -4.79 0.94
N ARG A 89 3.56 -3.51 0.75
CA ARG A 89 3.39 -2.56 1.85
C ARG A 89 2.28 -3.01 2.79
N LEU A 90 1.13 -3.39 2.25
CA LEU A 90 0.00 -3.90 3.05
C LEU A 90 0.35 -5.20 3.78
N ALA A 91 1.08 -6.12 3.14
CA ALA A 91 1.57 -7.33 3.78
C ALA A 91 2.56 -7.02 4.93
N LYS A 92 3.57 -6.17 4.68
CA LYS A 92 4.60 -5.80 5.67
C LYS A 92 3.99 -5.13 6.90
N TYR A 93 3.15 -4.12 6.70
CA TYR A 93 2.64 -3.28 7.79
C TYR A 93 1.26 -3.70 8.27
N GLY A 94 0.30 -3.95 7.36
CA GLY A 94 -1.05 -4.38 7.72
C GLY A 94 -1.07 -5.77 8.35
N MET A 95 -0.25 -6.70 7.86
CA MET A 95 -0.16 -8.07 8.41
C MET A 95 1.04 -8.28 9.34
N ALA A 96 1.76 -7.23 9.71
CA ALA A 96 2.94 -7.30 10.57
C ALA A 96 3.96 -8.35 10.12
N LEU A 97 4.30 -8.34 8.82
CA LEU A 97 5.31 -9.19 8.18
C LEU A 97 6.64 -8.44 7.93
N VAL A 98 6.79 -7.22 8.45
CA VAL A 98 8.04 -6.43 8.37
C VAL A 98 9.29 -7.15 8.91
N ARG A 99 9.11 -8.19 9.74
CA ARG A 99 10.20 -9.01 10.31
C ARG A 99 10.42 -10.34 9.58
N ALA A 100 9.64 -10.64 8.54
CA ALA A 100 9.96 -11.75 7.64
C ALA A 100 11.28 -11.46 6.91
N ASP A 101 11.99 -12.50 6.47
CA ASP A 101 13.26 -12.34 5.76
C ASP A 101 13.05 -11.66 4.40
N SER A 102 11.94 -11.97 3.73
CA SER A 102 11.47 -11.23 2.58
C SER A 102 9.94 -11.23 2.46
N VAL A 103 9.41 -10.23 1.77
CA VAL A 103 8.02 -10.18 1.31
C VAL A 103 8.07 -9.67 -0.12
N SER A 104 7.70 -10.52 -1.07
CA SER A 104 7.79 -10.27 -2.50
C SER A 104 6.41 -10.44 -3.15
N CYS A 105 6.03 -9.50 -4.02
CA CYS A 105 4.82 -9.61 -4.81
C CYS A 105 5.11 -9.76 -6.31
N TYR A 106 4.32 -10.61 -6.97
CA TYR A 106 4.34 -10.85 -8.41
C TYR A 106 2.95 -10.63 -9.01
N VAL A 107 2.90 -10.12 -10.24
CA VAL A 107 1.67 -10.04 -11.02
C VAL A 107 1.64 -11.21 -12.01
N ASN A 108 0.56 -11.99 -11.99
CA ASN A 108 0.37 -13.13 -12.88
C ASN A 108 -0.50 -12.75 -14.09
N ASP A 109 0.14 -12.53 -15.25
CA ASP A 109 -0.55 -12.17 -16.49
C ASP A 109 -1.20 -13.35 -17.21
N ALA A 110 -0.99 -14.60 -16.76
CA ALA A 110 -1.57 -15.76 -17.42
C ALA A 110 -3.10 -15.75 -17.27
N PRO A 111 -3.87 -15.96 -18.35
CA PRO A 111 -5.31 -16.16 -18.24
C PRO A 111 -5.62 -17.35 -17.32
N GLY A 112 -6.39 -17.10 -16.24
CA GLY A 112 -6.64 -18.12 -15.22
C GLY A 112 -5.42 -18.45 -14.35
N GLY A 113 -4.42 -17.56 -14.34
CA GLY A 113 -3.27 -17.62 -13.47
C GLY A 113 -3.67 -17.74 -12.00
N LYS A 114 -2.84 -18.45 -11.24
CA LYS A 114 -3.06 -18.66 -9.81
C LYS A 114 -2.86 -17.34 -9.06
N VAL A 115 -3.83 -17.00 -8.22
CA VAL A 115 -3.75 -15.94 -7.20
C VAL A 115 -3.52 -16.63 -5.87
N GLU A 116 -2.39 -16.33 -5.22
CA GLU A 116 -2.01 -16.99 -3.98
C GLU A 116 -1.02 -16.17 -3.15
N ALA A 117 -0.90 -16.55 -1.89
CA ALA A 117 0.17 -16.19 -1.00
C ALA A 117 0.61 -17.41 -0.18
N ALA A 118 1.92 -17.58 -0.04
CA ALA A 118 2.54 -18.65 0.71
C ALA A 118 3.82 -18.18 1.41
N THR A 119 4.22 -18.91 2.44
CA THR A 119 5.56 -18.76 3.04
C THR A 119 6.44 -19.89 2.53
N GLU A 120 7.51 -19.53 1.85
CA GLU A 120 8.57 -20.43 1.45
C GLU A 120 9.66 -20.42 2.53
N ASN A 121 10.07 -21.61 2.95
CA ASN A 121 11.12 -21.74 3.96
C ASN A 121 12.41 -22.18 3.28
N THR A 122 13.41 -21.31 3.26
CA THR A 122 14.73 -21.61 2.70
C THR A 122 15.73 -21.87 3.83
N LYS A 123 16.71 -22.76 3.59
CA LYS A 123 17.75 -23.09 4.57
C LYS A 123 19.03 -22.36 4.21
N ASN A 124 19.36 -21.32 4.97
CA ASN A 124 20.60 -20.57 4.80
C ASN A 124 21.71 -21.16 5.68
N TRP A 125 22.50 -22.04 5.08
CA TRP A 125 23.68 -22.65 5.71
C TRP A 125 24.85 -21.68 5.88
N ASN A 126 24.86 -20.59 5.11
CA ASN A 126 25.96 -19.62 5.11
C ASN A 126 25.85 -18.64 6.28
N TYR A 127 24.64 -18.38 6.80
CA TYR A 127 24.40 -17.39 7.85
C TYR A 127 25.19 -17.68 9.13
N TYR A 128 25.23 -18.93 9.58
CA TYR A 128 25.95 -19.37 10.79
C TYR A 128 27.18 -20.22 10.50
N ALA A 129 27.70 -20.20 9.26
CA ALA A 129 28.66 -21.18 8.73
C ALA A 129 29.93 -21.41 9.58
N LYS A 130 30.24 -20.54 10.55
CA LYS A 130 31.40 -20.65 11.43
C LYS A 130 31.09 -21.06 12.87
N SER A 131 29.83 -21.17 13.28
CA SER A 131 29.47 -21.20 14.71
C SER A 131 28.40 -22.22 15.11
N PHE A 132 27.63 -22.75 14.17
CA PHE A 132 26.54 -23.70 14.48
C PHE A 132 26.38 -24.76 13.39
N THR A 133 25.89 -25.93 13.80
CA THR A 133 25.61 -27.09 12.92
C THR A 133 24.22 -27.06 12.28
N PHE A 134 23.42 -26.02 12.56
CA PHE A 134 22.05 -25.90 12.06
C PHE A 134 21.92 -24.66 11.17
N PRO A 135 21.23 -24.76 10.02
CA PRO A 135 21.01 -23.62 9.13
C PRO A 135 20.01 -22.65 9.77
N LYS A 136 20.13 -21.37 9.44
CA LYS A 136 19.02 -20.43 9.65
C LYS A 136 17.88 -20.83 8.72
N ILE A 137 16.66 -20.91 9.25
CA ILE A 137 15.46 -21.01 8.41
C ILE A 137 15.04 -19.58 8.09
N GLU A 138 15.03 -19.26 6.80
CA GLU A 138 14.54 -17.99 6.29
C GLU A 138 13.08 -18.16 5.85
N HIS A 139 12.27 -17.15 6.16
CA HIS A 139 10.84 -17.14 5.90
C HIS A 139 10.53 -16.09 4.83
N ASP A 140 10.41 -16.56 3.60
CA ASP A 140 10.15 -15.74 2.42
C ASP A 140 8.64 -15.75 2.11
N VAL A 141 7.99 -14.59 2.21
CA VAL A 141 6.57 -14.47 1.88
C VAL A 141 6.42 -14.12 0.41
N VAL A 142 5.81 -15.01 -0.36
CA VAL A 142 5.58 -14.87 -1.80
C VAL A 142 4.10 -14.63 -2.05
N ILE A 143 3.77 -13.54 -2.74
CA ILE A 143 2.39 -13.12 -3.04
C ILE A 143 2.23 -12.98 -4.55
N THR A 144 1.16 -13.54 -5.10
CA THR A 144 0.82 -13.48 -6.52
C THR A 144 -0.61 -12.93 -6.68
N VAL A 145 -0.75 -11.85 -7.45
CA VAL A 145 -2.04 -11.19 -7.73
C VAL A 145 -2.29 -11.05 -9.24
N ASN A 146 -3.52 -10.70 -9.62
CA ASN A 146 -3.89 -10.47 -11.02
C ASN A 146 -3.43 -9.08 -11.52
N PRO A 147 -3.25 -8.89 -12.84
CA PRO A 147 -2.85 -7.60 -13.43
C PRO A 147 -3.91 -6.50 -13.32
N ASP A 148 -5.11 -6.82 -12.87
CA ASP A 148 -6.21 -5.90 -12.58
C ASP A 148 -6.51 -5.75 -11.09
N TRP A 149 -5.59 -6.18 -10.21
CA TRP A 149 -5.75 -6.11 -8.75
C TRP A 149 -6.17 -4.73 -8.25
N ASP A 150 -5.50 -3.67 -8.70
CA ASP A 150 -5.85 -2.28 -8.42
C ASP A 150 -7.33 -1.99 -8.73
N LYS A 151 -7.84 -2.41 -9.89
CA LYS A 151 -9.23 -2.13 -10.29
C LYS A 151 -10.27 -2.95 -9.54
N VAL A 152 -9.95 -4.20 -9.23
CA VAL A 152 -10.92 -5.14 -8.66
C VAL A 152 -10.88 -5.20 -7.14
N VAL A 153 -9.79 -4.71 -6.53
CA VAL A 153 -9.57 -4.67 -5.09
C VAL A 153 -9.35 -3.23 -4.59
N GLN A 154 -8.34 -2.53 -5.11
CA GLN A 154 -7.91 -1.21 -4.59
C GLN A 154 -8.95 -0.11 -4.83
N ASP A 155 -9.41 0.06 -6.07
CA ASP A 155 -10.45 1.04 -6.46
C ASP A 155 -11.80 0.79 -5.76
N ARG A 156 -11.92 -0.29 -4.99
CA ARG A 156 -13.12 -0.70 -4.25
C ARG A 156 -12.91 -0.72 -2.74
N ASP A 157 -11.76 -0.24 -2.25
CA ASP A 157 -11.41 -0.22 -0.83
C ASP A 157 -11.47 -1.62 -0.18
N LEU A 158 -11.08 -2.65 -0.93
CA LEU A 158 -11.10 -4.05 -0.49
C LEU A 158 -9.72 -4.59 -0.10
N GLU A 159 -8.65 -3.80 -0.17
CA GLU A 159 -7.27 -4.29 -0.09
C GLU A 159 -6.99 -4.95 1.24
N PHE A 160 -7.49 -4.37 2.32
CA PHE A 160 -7.21 -4.85 3.67
C PHE A 160 -8.45 -4.84 4.55
N LEU A 161 -9.05 -6.02 4.72
CA LEU A 161 -10.33 -6.17 5.41
C LEU A 161 -10.21 -7.19 6.54
N GLY A 162 -10.60 -6.81 7.75
CA GLY A 162 -10.63 -7.73 8.89
C GLY A 162 -9.26 -8.34 9.25
N GLY A 163 -8.17 -7.61 9.02
CA GLY A 163 -6.81 -8.09 9.28
C GLY A 163 -6.23 -9.02 8.20
N MET A 164 -6.92 -9.14 7.06
CA MET A 164 -6.53 -9.99 5.93
C MET A 164 -6.32 -9.13 4.68
N LEU A 165 -5.34 -9.50 3.87
CA LEU A 165 -5.02 -8.85 2.60
C LEU A 165 -5.79 -9.54 1.47
N THR A 166 -6.66 -8.81 0.77
CA THR A 166 -7.41 -9.37 -0.35
C THR A 166 -6.54 -9.42 -1.59
N LEU A 167 -6.41 -10.61 -2.17
CA LEU A 167 -5.57 -10.89 -3.34
C LEU A 167 -6.36 -10.85 -4.65
N SER A 168 -7.68 -11.07 -4.58
CA SER A 168 -8.60 -10.82 -5.69
C SER A 168 -10.03 -10.69 -5.17
N ALA A 169 -10.88 -9.95 -5.87
CA ALA A 169 -12.30 -9.85 -5.57
C ALA A 169 -13.10 -9.62 -6.86
N LYS A 170 -14.24 -10.29 -7.00
CA LYS A 170 -15.20 -10.10 -8.09
C LYS A 170 -16.61 -10.04 -7.51
N PRO A 171 -17.53 -9.21 -8.05
CA PRO A 171 -18.90 -9.22 -7.58
C PRO A 171 -19.50 -10.63 -7.65
N ALA A 172 -20.15 -11.07 -6.58
CA ALA A 172 -20.81 -12.37 -6.58
C ALA A 172 -21.94 -12.39 -7.62
N HIS A 173 -22.02 -13.47 -8.39
CA HIS A 173 -22.96 -13.59 -9.49
C HIS A 173 -24.23 -14.33 -9.06
N LYS A 174 -25.37 -14.03 -9.72
CA LYS A 174 -26.71 -14.54 -9.37
C LYS A 174 -26.89 -16.06 -9.41
N GLY A 175 -25.91 -16.84 -9.88
CA GLY A 175 -26.01 -18.29 -10.08
C GLY A 175 -26.33 -19.07 -8.80
N ARG A 176 -25.35 -19.75 -8.21
CA ARG A 176 -25.56 -20.51 -6.97
C ARG A 176 -25.80 -19.63 -5.73
N ASN A 177 -25.60 -18.32 -5.86
CA ASN A 177 -25.61 -17.36 -4.75
C ASN A 177 -26.87 -16.49 -4.68
N ARG A 178 -27.94 -16.79 -5.44
CA ARG A 178 -29.16 -15.95 -5.51
C ARG A 178 -29.73 -15.57 -4.14
N LYS A 179 -29.94 -16.55 -3.25
CA LYS A 179 -30.50 -16.30 -1.91
C LYS A 179 -29.63 -15.36 -1.08
N ALA A 180 -28.31 -15.53 -1.15
CA ALA A 180 -27.36 -14.68 -0.44
C ALA A 180 -27.37 -13.25 -0.99
N LEU A 181 -27.48 -13.10 -2.31
CA LEU A 181 -27.57 -11.78 -2.95
C LEU A 181 -28.89 -11.07 -2.62
N ASP A 182 -30.02 -11.79 -2.59
CA ASP A 182 -31.31 -11.23 -2.21
C ASP A 182 -31.26 -10.73 -0.74
N LEU A 183 -30.66 -11.52 0.16
CA LEU A 183 -30.45 -11.12 1.56
C LEU A 183 -29.45 -9.96 1.70
N ALA A 184 -28.37 -9.97 0.91
CA ALA A 184 -27.37 -8.91 0.92
C ALA A 184 -28.00 -7.57 0.51
N ALA A 185 -28.85 -7.58 -0.53
CA ALA A 185 -29.61 -6.41 -0.96
C ALA A 185 -30.54 -5.89 0.13
N GLN A 186 -31.21 -6.77 0.88
CA GLN A 186 -32.07 -6.38 2.00
C GLN A 186 -31.30 -5.64 3.10
N TYR A 187 -30.02 -5.98 3.32
CA TYR A 187 -29.19 -5.39 4.38
C TYR A 187 -28.23 -4.29 3.91
N ASP A 188 -28.32 -3.90 2.64
CA ASP A 188 -27.38 -2.98 1.99
C ASP A 188 -25.93 -3.46 2.11
N ILE A 189 -25.71 -4.73 1.76
CA ILE A 189 -24.42 -5.41 1.78
C ILE A 189 -24.04 -5.73 0.33
N VAL A 190 -22.80 -5.41 -0.03
CA VAL A 190 -22.18 -5.82 -1.29
C VAL A 190 -21.42 -7.11 -1.06
N LEU A 191 -21.64 -8.10 -1.93
CA LEU A 191 -21.05 -9.42 -1.83
C LEU A 191 -20.04 -9.67 -2.96
N PHE A 192 -18.86 -10.13 -2.59
CA PHE A 192 -17.78 -10.47 -3.52
C PHE A 192 -17.38 -11.93 -3.38
N GLU A 193 -17.07 -12.60 -4.49
CA GLU A 193 -16.26 -13.82 -4.55
C GLU A 193 -14.78 -13.39 -4.56
N ALA A 194 -13.98 -13.92 -3.63
CA ALA A 194 -12.66 -13.38 -3.38
C ALA A 194 -11.65 -14.43 -2.92
N THR A 195 -10.39 -14.06 -3.03
CA THR A 195 -9.23 -14.78 -2.49
C THR A 195 -8.46 -13.81 -1.59
N TRP A 196 -8.05 -14.25 -0.40
CA TRP A 196 -7.31 -13.43 0.55
C TRP A 196 -6.16 -14.20 1.20
N MET A 197 -5.18 -13.45 1.68
CA MET A 197 -4.07 -13.93 2.47
C MET A 197 -4.45 -13.86 3.96
N ARG A 198 -4.35 -14.99 4.65
CA ARG A 198 -4.47 -15.08 6.11
C ARG A 198 -3.11 -15.33 6.73
N LYS A 199 -2.80 -14.60 7.81
CA LYS A 199 -1.62 -14.84 8.63
C LYS A 199 -1.89 -15.96 9.64
N GLY A 200 -1.02 -16.96 9.64
CA GLY A 200 -0.95 -18.01 10.65
C GLY A 200 -0.01 -17.66 11.80
N ARG A 201 0.70 -18.66 12.33
CA ARG A 201 1.67 -18.46 13.42
C ARG A 201 2.98 -17.91 12.86
N GLY A 202 3.57 -16.92 13.53
CA GLY A 202 4.84 -16.34 13.11
C GLY A 202 4.73 -15.62 11.76
N PHE A 203 5.51 -16.05 10.78
CA PHE A 203 5.51 -15.51 9.40
C PHE A 203 4.75 -16.40 8.41
N GLN A 204 4.10 -17.47 8.88
CA GLN A 204 3.31 -18.33 8.01
C GLN A 204 2.11 -17.56 7.45
N VAL A 205 1.92 -17.63 6.15
CA VAL A 205 0.73 -17.15 5.46
C VAL A 205 0.09 -18.28 4.66
N THR A 206 -1.23 -18.23 4.55
CA THR A 206 -2.02 -19.16 3.73
C THR A 206 -2.99 -18.40 2.85
N THR A 207 -3.27 -18.97 1.68
CA THR A 207 -4.32 -18.48 0.78
C THR A 207 -5.64 -19.10 1.14
N GLU A 208 -6.67 -18.27 1.25
CA GLU A 208 -8.06 -18.70 1.42
C GLU A 208 -8.93 -18.13 0.30
N SER A 209 -10.04 -18.78 0.01
CA SER A 209 -10.99 -18.34 -1.01
C SER A 209 -12.41 -18.57 -0.55
N GLY A 210 -13.32 -17.71 -0.98
CA GLY A 210 -14.72 -17.73 -0.58
C GLY A 210 -15.39 -16.42 -0.91
N PHE A 211 -16.07 -15.85 0.07
CA PHE A 211 -16.87 -14.66 -0.07
C PHE A 211 -16.50 -13.59 0.95
N ILE A 212 -16.52 -12.34 0.50
CA ILE A 212 -16.39 -11.14 1.32
C ILE A 212 -17.71 -10.37 1.24
N ALA A 213 -18.38 -10.21 2.38
CA ALA A 213 -19.57 -9.39 2.50
C ALA A 213 -19.21 -8.05 3.14
N VAL A 214 -19.37 -6.97 2.38
CA VAL A 214 -18.99 -5.62 2.78
C VAL A 214 -20.24 -4.75 2.92
N LYS A 215 -20.40 -4.12 4.07
CA LYS A 215 -21.38 -3.06 4.25
C LYS A 215 -20.65 -1.72 4.24
N TYR A 216 -21.03 -0.82 3.37
CA TYR A 216 -20.46 0.53 3.35
C TYR A 216 -21.22 1.43 4.34
N THR A 217 -20.52 2.40 4.92
CA THR A 217 -21.20 3.48 5.66
C THR A 217 -21.98 4.36 4.69
N SER A 218 -22.99 5.10 5.19
CA SER A 218 -23.71 6.13 4.41
C SER A 218 -22.80 7.24 3.86
N LEU A 219 -21.55 7.29 4.31
CA LEU A 219 -20.48 8.15 3.79
C LEU A 219 -19.83 7.60 2.52
N GLY A 220 -20.36 6.50 1.98
CA GLY A 220 -20.21 6.07 0.58
C GLY A 220 -18.87 5.45 0.18
N VAL A 221 -17.80 5.64 0.98
CA VAL A 221 -16.44 5.25 0.56
C VAL A 221 -15.68 4.45 1.61
N ILE A 222 -16.27 4.20 2.78
CA ILE A 222 -15.58 3.44 3.85
C ILE A 222 -16.37 2.18 4.18
N PRO A 223 -15.80 0.98 3.98
CA PRO A 223 -16.33 -0.27 4.51
C PRO A 223 -16.57 -0.15 6.01
N SER A 224 -17.83 -0.15 6.44
CA SER A 224 -18.21 -0.15 7.86
C SER A 224 -17.90 -1.49 8.51
N THR A 225 -18.19 -2.58 7.79
CA THR A 225 -17.89 -3.95 8.18
C THR A 225 -17.55 -4.76 6.96
N ALA A 226 -16.57 -5.65 7.13
CA ALA A 226 -16.35 -6.77 6.25
C ALA A 226 -16.39 -8.07 7.05
N TYR A 227 -16.90 -9.12 6.41
CA TYR A 227 -16.90 -10.48 6.93
C TYR A 227 -16.50 -11.46 5.82
N HIS A 228 -15.57 -12.35 6.15
CA HIS A 228 -15.04 -13.38 5.25
C HIS A 228 -15.64 -14.72 5.60
N SER A 229 -15.99 -15.52 4.60
CA SER A 229 -16.52 -16.87 4.81
C SER A 229 -16.42 -17.70 3.53
N GLU A 230 -16.26 -19.01 3.65
CA GLU A 230 -16.30 -19.93 2.50
C GLU A 230 -17.67 -19.94 1.80
N SER A 231 -18.75 -19.67 2.54
CA SER A 231 -20.13 -19.59 2.04
C SER A 231 -20.63 -18.15 1.94
N ALA A 232 -21.31 -17.85 0.81
CA ALA A 232 -21.96 -16.58 0.53
C ALA A 232 -22.98 -16.18 1.62
N MET A 233 -23.83 -17.11 2.05
CA MET A 233 -24.85 -16.85 3.08
C MET A 233 -24.21 -16.46 4.42
N ALA A 234 -23.24 -17.25 4.86
CA ALA A 234 -22.55 -17.01 6.13
C ALA A 234 -21.73 -15.70 6.10
N ALA A 235 -21.23 -15.29 4.92
CA ALA A 235 -20.60 -13.98 4.76
C ALA A 235 -21.61 -12.84 5.04
N VAL A 236 -22.77 -12.88 4.39
CA VAL A 236 -23.82 -11.86 4.52
C VAL A 236 -24.36 -11.79 5.96
N GLU A 237 -24.74 -12.92 6.54
CA GLU A 237 -25.22 -13.00 7.92
C GLU A 237 -24.17 -12.54 8.94
N GLY A 238 -22.91 -12.95 8.72
CA GLY A 238 -21.78 -12.54 9.55
C GLY A 238 -21.55 -11.03 9.51
N SER A 239 -21.61 -10.42 8.32
CA SER A 239 -21.46 -8.97 8.15
C SER A 239 -22.63 -8.22 8.78
N HIS A 240 -23.86 -8.69 8.59
CA HIS A 240 -25.05 -8.10 9.22
C HIS A 240 -24.97 -8.14 10.75
N ARG A 241 -24.67 -9.30 11.33
CA ARG A 241 -24.50 -9.45 12.79
C ARG A 241 -23.37 -8.59 13.32
N LYS A 242 -22.23 -8.53 12.59
CA LYS A 242 -21.11 -7.68 12.96
C LYS A 242 -21.52 -6.21 12.96
N PHE A 243 -22.28 -5.76 11.96
CA PHE A 243 -22.79 -4.40 11.88
C PHE A 243 -23.76 -4.07 13.03
N GLN A 244 -24.69 -4.97 13.36
CA GLN A 244 -25.59 -4.80 14.50
C GLN A 244 -24.84 -4.68 15.83
N ASN A 245 -23.67 -5.31 15.92
CA ASN A 245 -22.81 -5.30 17.10
C ASN A 245 -21.69 -4.25 17.05
N ILE A 246 -21.55 -3.48 15.96
CA ILE A 246 -20.69 -2.31 16.01
C ILE A 246 -21.34 -1.37 17.01
N ASP A 247 -20.61 -1.16 18.10
CA ASP A 247 -20.89 -0.15 19.11
C ASP A 247 -20.73 1.22 18.43
N SER A 248 -21.74 1.61 17.66
CA SER A 248 -21.72 2.79 16.82
C SER A 248 -21.46 4.01 17.69
N LEU A 249 -20.69 4.95 17.16
CA LEU A 249 -20.82 6.30 17.68
C LEU A 249 -22.31 6.66 17.50
N PRO A 250 -23.00 7.17 18.54
CA PRO A 250 -24.41 7.53 18.47
C PRO A 250 -24.62 8.82 17.64
N MET A 251 -23.78 9.03 16.63
CA MET A 251 -23.74 10.22 15.79
C MET A 251 -23.19 9.88 14.42
N GLU A 252 -23.65 10.62 13.44
CA GLU A 252 -23.13 10.57 12.09
C GLU A 252 -22.04 11.63 11.92
N VAL A 253 -21.23 11.48 10.87
CA VAL A 253 -20.17 12.45 10.54
C VAL A 253 -20.69 13.88 10.37
N ARG A 254 -21.93 14.05 9.89
CA ARG A 254 -22.57 15.37 9.76
C ARG A 254 -22.82 16.06 11.11
N ASP A 255 -22.85 15.30 12.20
CA ASP A 255 -23.09 15.81 13.55
C ASP A 255 -21.77 16.23 14.23
N VAL A 256 -20.62 16.00 13.58
CA VAL A 256 -19.30 16.39 14.07
C VAL A 256 -19.11 17.88 13.80
N PRO A 257 -18.86 18.72 14.84
CA PRO A 257 -18.58 20.13 14.64
C PRO A 257 -17.35 20.31 13.74
N ALA A 258 -17.47 21.13 12.70
CA ALA A 258 -16.41 21.32 11.71
C ALA A 258 -15.10 21.88 12.30
N ASP A 259 -15.21 22.58 13.44
CA ASP A 259 -14.14 23.19 14.20
C ASP A 259 -13.57 22.29 15.31
N ALA A 260 -14.15 21.11 15.55
CA ALA A 260 -13.65 20.19 16.55
C ALA A 260 -12.32 19.55 16.09
N VAL A 261 -11.34 19.56 16.98
CA VAL A 261 -10.02 18.94 16.77
C VAL A 261 -9.67 17.99 17.92
N ALA A 262 -8.95 16.92 17.61
CA ALA A 262 -8.36 16.02 18.58
C ALA A 262 -6.87 16.32 18.75
N THR A 263 -6.40 16.30 19.99
CA THR A 263 -5.01 16.60 20.36
C THR A 263 -4.37 15.45 21.12
N TRP A 264 -3.05 15.51 21.31
CA TRP A 264 -2.36 14.58 22.20
C TRP A 264 -2.80 14.69 23.66
N ALA A 265 -3.35 15.84 24.08
CA ALA A 265 -3.95 15.98 25.41
C ALA A 265 -5.23 15.15 25.56
N ASP A 266 -6.01 14.99 24.48
CA ASP A 266 -7.19 14.11 24.48
C ASP A 266 -6.79 12.64 24.54
N VAL A 267 -5.75 12.25 23.81
CA VAL A 267 -5.14 10.91 23.86
C VAL A 267 -4.70 10.57 25.29
N ALA A 268 -3.95 11.48 25.93
CA ALA A 268 -3.52 11.32 27.31
C ALA A 268 -4.71 11.30 28.28
N GLY A 269 -5.71 12.15 28.04
CA GLY A 269 -6.90 12.28 28.86
C GLY A 269 -7.83 11.07 28.83
N VAL A 270 -7.70 10.17 27.85
CA VAL A 270 -8.36 8.87 27.82
C VAL A 270 -7.44 7.71 28.24
N GLY A 271 -6.19 7.99 28.59
CA GLY A 271 -5.20 6.97 28.97
C GLY A 271 -4.73 6.08 27.82
N ALA A 272 -4.85 6.53 26.56
CA ALA A 272 -4.46 5.73 25.41
C ALA A 272 -2.93 5.69 25.25
N CYS A 273 -2.40 4.50 24.94
CA CYS A 273 -0.96 4.32 24.72
C CYS A 273 -0.50 5.05 23.46
N ARG A 274 0.51 5.92 23.58
CA ARG A 274 1.04 6.73 22.48
C ARG A 274 1.45 5.90 21.26
N ALA A 275 2.17 4.79 21.47
CA ALA A 275 2.60 3.92 20.38
C ALA A 275 1.41 3.25 19.66
N GLY A 276 0.37 2.88 20.40
CA GLY A 276 -0.86 2.32 19.83
C GLY A 276 -1.60 3.33 18.95
N VAL A 277 -1.73 4.57 19.41
CA VAL A 277 -2.35 5.66 18.63
C VAL A 277 -1.53 5.98 17.39
N ILE A 278 -0.20 6.05 17.50
CA ILE A 278 0.69 6.24 16.35
C ILE A 278 0.45 5.17 15.28
N ASN A 279 0.43 3.90 15.68
CA ASN A 279 0.20 2.78 14.78
C ASN A 279 -1.19 2.88 14.12
N TRP A 280 -2.21 3.22 14.92
CA TRP A 280 -3.56 3.40 14.42
C TRP A 280 -3.67 4.55 13.41
N CYS A 281 -3.10 5.72 13.71
CA CYS A 281 -3.05 6.86 12.80
C CYS A 281 -2.40 6.49 11.47
N ASN A 282 -1.28 5.77 11.50
CA ASN A 282 -0.60 5.27 10.29
C ASN A 282 -1.49 4.33 9.47
N LEU A 283 -2.29 3.48 10.13
CA LEU A 283 -3.23 2.57 9.45
C LEU A 283 -4.38 3.31 8.76
N VAL A 284 -4.89 4.38 9.38
CA VAL A 284 -6.05 5.13 8.85
C VAL A 284 -5.67 6.35 8.01
N GLY A 285 -4.37 6.64 7.88
CA GLY A 285 -3.84 7.73 7.08
C GLY A 285 -3.92 9.11 7.75
N ILE A 286 -3.92 9.16 9.07
CA ILE A 286 -3.88 10.41 9.84
C ILE A 286 -2.42 10.78 10.12
N ASP A 287 -2.05 12.03 9.83
CA ASP A 287 -0.74 12.56 10.22
C ASP A 287 -0.70 12.84 11.73
N HIS A 288 -0.13 11.89 12.46
CA HIS A 288 0.09 11.97 13.90
C HIS A 288 1.17 12.97 14.34
N THR A 289 1.92 13.57 13.41
CA THR A 289 2.96 14.56 13.73
C THR A 289 2.41 15.97 13.86
N ALA A 290 1.19 16.21 13.35
CA ALA A 290 0.47 17.45 13.53
C ALA A 290 0.16 17.70 15.01
N GLU A 291 0.12 18.98 15.41
CA GLU A 291 -0.23 19.39 16.78
C GLU A 291 -1.68 19.00 17.14
N SER A 292 -2.57 19.07 16.16
CA SER A 292 -3.96 18.64 16.27
C SER A 292 -4.46 18.08 14.94
N VAL A 293 -5.49 17.23 14.99
CA VAL A 293 -6.13 16.61 13.82
C VAL A 293 -7.61 16.94 13.86
N SER A 294 -8.24 17.19 12.71
CA SER A 294 -9.69 17.38 12.66
C SER A 294 -10.42 16.17 13.26
N LEU A 295 -11.38 16.42 14.16
CA LEU A 295 -12.20 15.36 14.73
C LEU A 295 -12.95 14.60 13.63
N LEU A 296 -13.31 15.28 12.54
CA LEU A 296 -13.91 14.65 11.36
C LEU A 296 -13.01 13.56 10.78
N ASP A 297 -11.71 13.82 10.68
CA ASP A 297 -10.75 12.84 10.16
C ASP A 297 -10.51 11.70 11.15
N VAL A 298 -10.54 11.98 12.46
CA VAL A 298 -10.51 10.94 13.49
C VAL A 298 -11.75 10.04 13.43
N VAL A 299 -12.94 10.61 13.23
CA VAL A 299 -14.20 9.85 13.06
C VAL A 299 -14.16 9.02 11.78
N ARG A 300 -13.71 9.59 10.66
CA ARG A 300 -13.49 8.84 9.42
C ARG A 300 -12.49 7.69 9.63
N GLY A 301 -11.40 7.97 10.33
CA GLY A 301 -10.42 6.95 10.72
C GLY A 301 -11.03 5.86 11.59
N TYR A 302 -11.88 6.22 12.55
CA TYR A 302 -12.59 5.27 13.40
C TYR A 302 -13.50 4.35 12.60
N TYR A 303 -14.24 4.88 11.62
CA TYR A 303 -15.04 4.03 10.75
C TYR A 303 -14.20 3.14 9.83
N LYS A 304 -12.99 3.55 9.43
CA LYS A 304 -12.05 2.70 8.68
C LYS A 304 -11.48 1.57 9.54
N ASN A 305 -11.09 1.87 10.78
CA ASN A 305 -10.47 0.92 11.69
C ASN A 305 -10.96 1.18 13.13
N PRO A 306 -12.11 0.62 13.55
CA PRO A 306 -12.67 0.88 14.86
C PRO A 306 -11.72 0.45 15.98
N ALA A 307 -11.33 1.41 16.83
CA ALA A 307 -10.50 1.18 18.00
C ALA A 307 -11.18 1.79 19.24
N PRO A 308 -11.23 1.07 20.38
CA PRO A 308 -11.87 1.58 21.59
C PRO A 308 -11.23 2.88 22.07
N GLU A 309 -9.91 3.05 21.91
CA GLU A 309 -9.19 4.28 22.21
C GLU A 309 -9.63 5.44 21.30
N ALA A 310 -9.74 5.21 19.99
CA ALA A 310 -10.22 6.22 19.05
C ALA A 310 -11.66 6.65 19.37
N LYS A 311 -12.54 5.69 19.71
CA LYS A 311 -13.90 5.99 20.19
C LYS A 311 -13.88 6.86 21.44
N ALA A 312 -13.06 6.51 22.43
CA ALA A 312 -12.94 7.28 23.66
C ALA A 312 -12.46 8.72 23.40
N ILE A 313 -11.47 8.90 22.52
CA ILE A 313 -10.98 10.21 22.09
C ILE A 313 -12.11 11.01 21.45
N ILE A 314 -12.84 10.41 20.50
CA ILE A 314 -13.95 11.06 19.80
C ILE A 314 -15.00 11.55 20.81
N LEU A 315 -15.46 10.66 21.69
CA LEU A 315 -16.46 11.00 22.70
C LEU A 315 -15.96 12.08 23.68
N ARG A 316 -14.66 12.08 24.02
CA ARG A 316 -14.05 13.09 24.89
C ARG A 316 -14.04 14.48 24.24
N VAL A 317 -13.61 14.57 22.99
CA VAL A 317 -13.58 15.85 22.24
C VAL A 317 -14.99 16.41 22.12
N LEU A 318 -15.96 15.55 21.78
CA LEU A 318 -17.37 15.95 21.65
C LEU A 318 -18.00 16.44 22.96
N ARG A 319 -17.66 15.83 24.10
CA ARG A 319 -18.11 16.32 25.41
C ARG A 319 -17.56 17.70 25.75
N SER A 320 -16.41 18.05 25.20
CA SER A 320 -15.73 19.33 25.45
C SER A 320 -16.16 20.41 24.45
N CYS A 321 -16.82 20.03 23.35
CA CYS A 321 -17.39 20.97 22.41
C CYS A 321 -18.66 21.58 22.99
N PRO A 322 -18.79 22.93 23.04
CA PRO A 322 -20.05 23.56 23.41
C PRO A 322 -21.13 23.13 22.41
N ARG A 323 -22.25 22.58 22.90
CA ARG A 323 -23.41 22.31 22.05
C ARG A 323 -23.82 23.63 21.41
N LYS A 324 -23.74 23.73 20.07
CA LYS A 324 -24.42 24.81 19.36
C LYS A 324 -25.90 24.71 19.74
N ALA A 325 -26.45 25.79 20.30
CA ALA A 325 -27.89 25.88 20.54
C ALA A 325 -28.59 25.60 19.21
N ALA A 326 -29.50 24.61 19.23
CA ALA A 326 -30.30 24.22 18.07
C ALA A 326 -31.26 25.35 17.67
#